data_AF-A0A7S7ZCF8-F1
#
_entry.id   AF-A0A7S7ZCF8-F1
#
_cell.length_a   1.000
_cell.length_b   1.000
_cell.length_c   1.000
_cell.angle_alpha   90.00
_cell.angle_beta   90.00
_cell.angle_gamma   90.00
#
_symmetry.space_group_name_H-M   'P 1'
#
loop_
_entity.id
_entity.type
_entity.pdbx_description
1 polymer ?
#
loop_
_entity_poly.entity_id
_entity_poly.type
_entity_poly.pdbx_seq_one_letter_code
_entity_poly.pdbx_strand_id
1 'polypeptide(L)'
;MALQAERIEAAHVEAVADMEAGRVANDADRVADAADRILVLDATRQALATRANRYFADLQQQPKGSQFGLSQDEVEIANASGLSEQEYAENRDRLRMMRATGRYRDQFTR
;
A
#
# COMPACT_ATOMS: atom_id res chain seq x y z
N MET A 1 -1.91 5.86 -3.14
CA MET A 1 -3.07 4.95 -3.22
C MET A 1 -4.37 5.59 -2.74
N ALA A 2 -4.39 6.36 -1.65
CA ALA A 2 -5.60 7.02 -1.13
C ALA A 2 -6.36 7.87 -2.19
N LEU A 3 -5.65 8.71 -2.95
CA LEU A 3 -6.24 9.55 -4.00
C LEU A 3 -6.92 8.76 -5.13
N GLN A 4 -6.46 7.54 -5.43
CA GLN A 4 -7.02 6.72 -6.50
C GLN A 4 -8.28 5.98 -6.04
N ALA A 5 -8.30 5.53 -4.79
CA ALA A 5 -9.49 4.93 -4.18
C ALA A 5 -10.64 5.96 -4.06
N GLU A 6 -10.32 7.18 -3.63
CA GLU A 6 -11.29 8.28 -3.52
C GLU A 6 -11.92 8.65 -4.88
N ARG A 7 -11.11 8.68 -5.95
CA ARG A 7 -11.62 8.92 -7.32
C ARG A 7 -12.55 7.81 -7.81
N ILE A 8 -12.24 6.55 -7.48
CA ILE A 8 -13.08 5.41 -7.86
C ILE A 8 -14.41 5.44 -7.09
N GLU A 9 -14.39 5.81 -5.81
CA GLU A 9 -15.61 5.99 -5.02
C GLU A 9 -16.51 7.07 -5.61
N ALA A 10 -15.94 8.24 -5.92
CA ALA A 10 -16.69 9.34 -6.50
C ALA A 10 -17.32 8.95 -7.85
N ALA A 11 -16.57 8.28 -8.72
CA ALA A 11 -17.08 7.80 -10.01
C ALA A 11 -18.17 6.73 -9.85
N HIS A 12 -18.08 5.88 -8.81
CA HIS A 12 -19.10 4.89 -8.51
C HIS A 12 -20.41 5.55 -8.06
N VAL A 13 -20.33 6.54 -7.17
CA VAL A 13 -21.50 7.33 -6.74
C VAL A 13 -22.18 8.03 -7.92
N GLU A 14 -21.39 8.60 -8.82
CA GLU A 14 -21.90 9.25 -10.04
C GLU A 14 -22.61 8.25 -10.96
N ALA A 15 -22.01 7.07 -11.20
CA ALA A 15 -22.62 6.04 -12.04
C ALA A 15 -23.94 5.50 -11.43
N VAL A 16 -24.02 5.35 -10.11
CA VAL A 16 -25.27 4.98 -9.41
C VAL A 16 -26.32 6.07 -9.59
N ALA A 17 -25.95 7.35 -9.44
CA ALA A 17 -26.88 8.45 -9.65
C ALA A 17 -27.39 8.50 -11.10
N ASP A 18 -26.52 8.27 -12.09
CA ASP A 18 -26.89 8.16 -13.50
C ASP A 18 -27.84 7.01 -13.79
N MET A 19 -27.61 5.86 -13.15
CA MET A 19 -28.48 4.68 -13.27
C MET A 19 -29.88 5.01 -12.74
N GLU A 20 -29.98 5.58 -11.54
CA GLU A 20 -31.26 5.95 -10.94
C GLU A 20 -31.97 7.06 -11.75
N ALA A 21 -31.23 8.03 -12.28
CA ALA A 21 -31.77 9.03 -13.20
C ALA A 21 -32.34 8.37 -14.48
N GLY A 22 -31.64 7.40 -15.05
CA GLY A 22 -32.11 6.61 -16.19
C GLY A 22 -33.38 5.82 -15.86
N ARG A 23 -33.47 5.20 -14.68
CA ARG A 23 -34.67 4.48 -14.22
C ARG A 23 -35.87 5.40 -14.09
N VAL A 24 -35.69 6.57 -13.48
CA VAL A 24 -36.76 7.58 -13.35
C VAL A 24 -37.21 8.09 -14.73
N ALA A 25 -36.28 8.24 -15.67
CA ALA A 25 -36.58 8.65 -17.04
C ALA A 25 -37.12 7.53 -17.94
N ASN A 26 -37.14 6.27 -17.47
CA ASN A 26 -37.37 5.07 -18.28
C ASN A 26 -36.44 4.94 -19.51
N ASP A 27 -35.21 5.43 -19.36
CA ASP A 27 -34.16 5.35 -20.38
C ASP A 27 -33.32 4.09 -20.13
N ALA A 28 -33.64 3.02 -20.86
CA ALA A 28 -33.01 1.72 -20.70
C ALA A 28 -31.51 1.73 -21.09
N ASP A 29 -31.14 2.52 -22.09
CA ASP A 29 -29.76 2.61 -22.57
C ASP A 29 -28.89 3.29 -21.51
N ARG A 30 -29.38 4.38 -20.91
CA ARG A 30 -28.69 5.06 -19.81
C ARG A 30 -28.52 4.17 -18.58
N VAL A 31 -29.53 3.35 -18.26
CA VAL A 31 -29.45 2.37 -17.16
C VAL A 31 -28.39 1.31 -17.44
N ALA A 32 -28.36 0.77 -18.67
CA ALA A 32 -27.39 -0.24 -19.08
C ALA A 32 -25.95 0.31 -19.05
N ASP A 33 -25.71 1.48 -19.64
CA ASP A 33 -24.39 2.13 -19.66
C ASP A 33 -23.89 2.46 -18.24
N ALA A 34 -24.80 2.90 -17.35
CA ALA A 34 -24.46 3.16 -15.96
C ALA A 34 -24.12 1.87 -15.19
N ALA A 35 -24.89 0.79 -15.41
CA ALA A 35 -24.63 -0.50 -14.79
C ALA A 35 -23.27 -1.10 -15.22
N ASP A 36 -22.92 -1.00 -16.51
CA ASP A 36 -21.62 -1.45 -17.01
C ASP A 36 -20.46 -0.66 -16.39
N ARG A 37 -20.60 0.66 -16.25
CA ARG A 37 -19.61 1.49 -15.54
C ARG A 37 -19.43 1.05 -14.09
N ILE A 38 -20.51 0.76 -13.38
CA ILE A 38 -20.47 0.27 -11.99
C ILE A 38 -19.68 -1.05 -11.91
N LEU A 39 -19.96 -2.01 -12.79
CA LEU A 39 -19.29 -3.31 -12.81
C LEU A 39 -17.77 -3.16 -13.01
N VAL A 40 -17.34 -2.28 -13.92
CA VAL A 40 -15.91 -2.01 -14.16
C VAL A 40 -15.25 -1.37 -12.94
N LEU A 41 -15.93 -0.41 -12.30
CA LEU A 41 -15.40 0.27 -11.11
C LEU A 41 -15.26 -0.72 -9.95
N ASP A 42 -16.24 -1.61 -9.73
CA ASP A 42 -16.18 -2.63 -8.69
C ASP A 42 -15.06 -3.64 -8.91
N ALA A 43 -14.88 -4.12 -10.13
CA ALA A 43 -13.75 -4.99 -10.48
C ALA A 43 -12.41 -4.29 -10.19
N THR A 44 -12.32 -2.99 -10.48
CA THR A 44 -11.12 -2.18 -10.21
C THR A 44 -10.89 -2.02 -8.70
N ARG A 45 -11.94 -1.79 -7.90
CA ARG A 45 -11.84 -1.75 -6.43
C ARG A 45 -11.31 -3.06 -5.85
N GLN A 46 -11.84 -4.19 -6.31
CA GLN A 46 -11.41 -5.52 -5.86
C GLN A 46 -9.95 -5.81 -6.24
N ALA A 47 -9.53 -5.43 -7.45
CA ALA A 47 -8.16 -5.59 -7.89
C ALA A 47 -7.18 -4.75 -7.03
N LEU A 48 -7.54 -3.51 -6.70
CA LEU A 48 -6.76 -2.67 -5.79
C LEU A 48 -6.66 -3.26 -4.38
N ALA A 49 -7.78 -3.75 -3.83
CA ALA A 49 -7.79 -4.39 -2.52
C ALA A 49 -6.91 -5.65 -2.50
N THR A 50 -6.98 -6.47 -3.55
CA THR A 50 -6.13 -7.65 -3.69
C THR A 50 -4.65 -7.28 -3.78
N ARG A 51 -4.31 -6.23 -4.54
CA ARG A 51 -2.92 -5.75 -4.65
C ARG A 51 -2.40 -5.22 -3.32
N ALA A 52 -3.22 -4.48 -2.57
CA ALA A 52 -2.87 -4.02 -1.23
C ALA A 52 -2.64 -5.20 -0.28
N ASN A 53 -3.54 -6.19 -0.27
CA ASN A 53 -3.42 -7.38 0.56
C ASN A 53 -2.17 -8.20 0.22
N ARG A 54 -1.83 -8.34 -1.08
CA ARG A 54 -0.59 -8.99 -1.52
C ARG A 54 0.64 -8.24 -1.03
N TYR A 55 0.67 -6.91 -1.16
CA TYR A 55 1.78 -6.10 -0.65
C TYR A 55 1.99 -6.29 0.86
N PHE A 56 0.91 -6.36 1.65
CA PHE A 56 1.01 -6.64 3.08
C PHE A 56 1.43 -8.08 3.39
N ALA A 57 0.94 -9.05 2.60
CA ALA A 57 1.35 -10.45 2.73
C ALA A 57 2.84 -10.63 2.43
N ASP A 58 3.34 -9.98 1.37
CA ASP A 58 4.76 -10.00 0.99
C ASP A 58 5.64 -9.32 2.06
N LEU A 59 5.16 -8.24 2.68
CA LEU A 59 5.80 -7.61 3.84
C LEU A 59 5.85 -8.53 5.06
N GLN A 60 4.81 -9.32 5.31
CA GLN A 60 4.75 -10.24 6.46
C GLN A 60 5.55 -11.53 6.24
N GLN A 61 5.71 -11.95 4.98
CA GLN A 61 6.44 -13.16 4.62
C GLN A 61 7.94 -12.94 4.41
N GLN A 62 8.47 -11.73 4.62
CA GLN A 62 9.92 -11.55 4.66
C GLN A 62 10.51 -12.51 5.69
N PRO A 63 11.33 -13.50 5.27
CA PRO A 63 11.90 -14.47 6.17
C PRO A 63 12.73 -13.71 7.22
N LYS A 64 12.44 -13.98 8.50
CA LYS A 64 13.27 -13.50 9.60
C LYS A 64 14.65 -14.14 9.41
N GLY A 65 15.59 -13.37 8.88
CA GLY A 65 16.95 -13.78 8.58
C GLY A 65 17.77 -14.08 9.83
N SER A 66 17.36 -13.56 11.00
CA SER A 66 18.06 -13.85 12.24
C SER A 66 17.19 -14.10 13.48
N GLN A 67 17.82 -14.70 14.50
CA GLN A 67 17.26 -14.94 15.83
C GLN A 67 16.77 -13.66 16.53
N PHE A 68 17.22 -12.49 16.09
CA PHE A 68 16.84 -11.18 16.62
C PHE A 68 15.64 -10.56 15.89
N GLY A 69 15.00 -11.33 14.99
CA GLY A 69 13.80 -10.90 14.27
C GLY A 69 14.06 -9.89 13.15
N LEU A 70 15.30 -9.82 12.66
CA LEU A 70 15.68 -9.04 11.47
C LEU A 70 15.30 -9.79 10.19
N SER A 71 14.97 -9.07 9.12
CA SER A 71 14.90 -9.67 7.76
C SER A 71 16.29 -9.98 7.20
N GLN A 72 16.40 -10.78 6.14
CA GLN A 72 17.69 -11.03 5.47
C GLN A 72 18.36 -9.74 5.00
N ASP A 73 17.61 -8.81 4.39
CA ASP A 73 18.12 -7.50 3.99
C ASP A 73 18.65 -6.70 5.20
N GLU A 74 17.98 -6.79 6.36
CA GLU A 74 18.43 -6.12 7.59
C GLU A 74 19.70 -6.76 8.15
N VAL A 75 19.87 -8.07 8.01
CA VAL A 75 21.12 -8.77 8.34
C VAL A 75 22.25 -8.36 7.39
N GLU A 76 22.00 -8.28 6.09
CA GLU A 76 22.97 -7.79 5.11
C GLU A 76 23.40 -6.34 5.39
N ILE A 77 22.45 -5.46 5.74
CA ILE A 77 22.73 -4.07 6.12
C ILE A 77 23.55 -4.01 7.40
N ALA A 78 23.21 -4.81 8.42
CA ALA A 78 23.97 -4.88 9.68
C ALA A 78 25.43 -5.26 9.39
N ASN A 79 25.63 -6.33 8.61
CA ASN A 79 26.94 -6.82 8.20
C ASN A 79 27.72 -5.77 7.39
N ALA A 80 27.08 -5.11 6.41
CA ALA A 80 27.72 -4.07 5.61
C ALA A 80 28.08 -2.81 6.41
N SER A 81 27.35 -2.55 7.50
CA SER A 81 27.60 -1.42 8.40
C SER A 81 28.62 -1.73 9.50
N GLY A 82 29.07 -3.00 9.59
CA GLY A 82 29.96 -3.48 10.65
C GLY A 82 29.31 -3.56 12.04
N LEU A 83 27.97 -3.53 12.10
CA LEU A 83 27.21 -3.68 13.34
C LEU A 83 26.87 -5.15 13.56
N SER A 84 26.85 -5.59 14.82
CA SER A 84 26.25 -6.88 15.12
C SER A 84 24.74 -6.84 14.88
N GLU A 85 24.16 -7.98 14.52
CA GLU A 85 22.71 -8.10 14.32
C GLU A 85 21.90 -7.66 15.56
N GLN A 86 22.44 -7.87 16.77
CA GLN A 86 21.81 -7.44 18.01
C GLN A 86 21.82 -5.90 18.13
N GLU A 87 22.96 -5.25 17.93
CA GLU A 87 23.07 -3.78 17.99
C GLU A 87 22.21 -3.10 16.92
N TYR A 88 22.11 -3.73 15.74
CA TYR A 88 21.25 -3.26 14.67
C TYR A 88 19.76 -3.41 15.04
N ALA A 89 19.35 -4.54 15.63
CA ALA A 89 17.98 -4.76 16.10
C ALA A 89 17.57 -3.76 17.18
N GLU A 90 18.45 -3.49 18.16
CA GLU A 90 18.20 -2.51 19.23
C GLU A 90 18.06 -1.07 18.71
N ASN A 91 18.75 -0.74 17.60
CA ASN A 91 18.70 0.59 16.99
C ASN A 91 17.77 0.69 15.78
N ARG A 92 17.04 -0.37 15.42
CA ARG A 92 16.29 -0.48 14.16
C ARG A 92 15.33 0.68 13.94
N ASP A 93 14.50 0.99 14.94
CA ASP A 93 13.46 2.01 14.82
C ASP A 93 14.06 3.42 14.70
N ARG A 94 15.19 3.65 15.39
CA ARG A 94 15.97 4.88 15.29
C ARG A 94 16.59 5.05 13.89
N LEU A 95 17.18 3.98 13.34
CA LEU A 95 17.79 3.97 12.01
C LEU A 95 16.74 4.14 10.91
N ARG A 96 15.56 3.52 11.06
CA ARG A 96 14.41 3.73 10.16
C ARG A 96 13.96 5.18 10.17
N MET A 97 13.85 5.80 11.34
CA MET A 97 13.50 7.22 11.46
C MET A 97 14.56 8.13 10.83
N MET A 98 15.86 7.82 10.98
CA MET A 98 16.94 8.57 10.34
C MET A 98 16.89 8.47 8.80
N ARG A 99 16.64 7.28 8.25
CA ARG A 99 16.45 7.10 6.78
C ARG A 99 15.24 7.86 6.26
N ALA A 100 14.11 7.77 6.96
CA ALA A 100 12.87 8.42 6.54
C ALA A 100 12.94 9.96 6.60
N THR A 101 13.75 10.51 7.52
CA THR A 101 13.88 11.96 7.72
C THR A 101 15.12 12.56 7.06
N GLY A 102 16.00 11.75 6.47
CA GLY A 102 17.26 12.18 5.86
C GLY A 102 18.28 12.73 6.85
N ARG A 103 18.05 12.63 8.16
CA ARG A 103 18.96 13.11 9.20
C ARG A 103 19.94 12.01 9.58
N TYR A 104 20.93 11.77 8.72
CA TYR A 104 22.09 10.96 9.09
C TYR A 104 22.97 11.79 10.01
N ARG A 105 23.13 11.35 11.26
CA ARG A 105 23.84 12.12 12.28
C ARG A 105 25.35 11.99 12.02
N ASP A 106 25.98 13.11 11.63
CA ASP A 106 27.43 13.33 11.47
C ASP A 106 28.25 13.04 12.75
N GLN A 107 28.26 11.81 13.28
CA GLN A 107 28.90 11.52 14.58
C GLN A 107 29.71 10.21 14.66
N PHE A 108 30.20 9.68 13.54
CA PHE A 108 31.14 8.55 13.58
C PHE A 108 32.48 8.80 12.86
N THR A 109 32.94 10.05 12.81
CA THR A 109 34.37 10.36 12.64
C THR A 109 34.96 10.65 14.02
N ARG A 110 35.64 9.66 14.60
CA ARG A 110 36.68 9.88 15.59
C ARG A 110 38.02 9.92 14.88
#